data_AF-A0A7G8FJS6-F1
#
_entry.id   AF-A0A7G8FJS6-F1
#
_cell.length_a   1.000
_cell.length_b   1.000
_cell.length_c   1.000
_cell.angle_alpha   90.00
_cell.angle_beta   90.00
_cell.angle_gamma   90.00
#
_symmetry.space_group_name_H-M   'P 1'
#
loop_
_entity.id
_entity.type
_entity.pdbx_description
1 polymer ?
#
loop_
_entity_poly.entity_id
_entity_poly.type
_entity_poly.pdbx_seq_one_letter_code
_entity_poly.pdbx_strand_id
1 'polypeptide(L)'
;MNTKPRSFLVLYTCILMAHTAKDASRFLTEIERLKPLENLVRLIPTGGGKEGKAPLIDEWNKHPGFIVQELQEQFPYAKSVGGITRPLLCFDLDGESAVNYAVMHGRDPDYVNTWRINRTTDPNRFKLLFLPNEEQLAQLPDGQITNTHRTKQPITRENEYGKREVVAKGEAEEIFCHPGRQVIVAGAHPASGGHYFWPNGSGPEALSAPPAEWWGHVLTLARDYPHPAVGADKTVSTSRFARGDWQRLEHCPICSRGPDDNPLCQIHSDGRTLRCFLGQTFSPPTNLEPGELVPGTDWAFSRVSSSGWGEFLTFVKDKPSRYQQVKFMLRGRTNGN
;
A
#
# COMPACT_ATOMS: atom_id res chain seq x y z
N MET A 1 -27.46 8.67 -61.87
CA MET A 1 -26.09 8.49 -61.35
C MET A 1 -26.05 8.92 -59.89
N ASN A 2 -25.80 8.01 -58.92
CA ASN A 2 -25.00 8.28 -57.71
C ASN A 2 -24.82 7.01 -56.84
N THR A 3 -24.07 6.02 -57.35
CA THR A 3 -23.66 4.86 -56.57
C THR A 3 -22.50 5.22 -55.64
N LYS A 4 -22.80 5.69 -54.41
CA LYS A 4 -21.77 5.83 -53.37
C LYS A 4 -21.27 4.45 -52.90
N PRO A 5 -19.99 4.31 -52.51
CA PRO A 5 -19.33 3.01 -52.50
C PRO A 5 -19.60 2.19 -51.24
N ARG A 6 -20.21 1.00 -51.42
CA ARG A 6 -20.32 -0.03 -50.36
C ARG A 6 -18.98 -0.64 -49.93
N SER A 7 -17.90 -0.39 -50.68
CA SER A 7 -16.58 -1.01 -50.45
C SER A 7 -15.84 -0.49 -49.21
N PHE A 8 -16.01 0.77 -48.81
CA PHE A 8 -15.29 1.34 -47.68
C PHE A 8 -15.66 0.70 -46.33
N LEU A 9 -16.96 0.40 -46.11
CA LEU A 9 -17.45 -0.16 -44.85
C LEU A 9 -16.99 -1.63 -44.66
N VAL A 10 -16.95 -2.40 -45.76
CA VAL A 10 -16.44 -3.77 -45.75
C VAL A 10 -14.94 -3.79 -45.47
N LEU A 11 -14.16 -2.93 -46.13
CA LEU A 11 -12.72 -2.87 -45.93
C LEU A 11 -12.37 -2.51 -44.46
N TYR A 12 -13.06 -1.52 -43.88
CA TYR A 12 -12.84 -1.12 -42.49
C TYR A 12 -13.15 -2.25 -41.49
N THR A 13 -14.22 -3.01 -41.73
CA THR A 13 -14.62 -4.15 -40.89
C THR A 13 -13.62 -5.30 -41.00
N CYS A 14 -13.16 -5.63 -42.20
CA CYS A 14 -12.13 -6.66 -42.41
C CYS A 14 -10.78 -6.27 -41.80
N ILE A 15 -10.37 -4.99 -41.88
CA ILE A 15 -9.15 -4.49 -41.24
C ILE A 15 -9.27 -4.59 -39.70
N LEU A 16 -10.40 -4.18 -39.12
CA LEU A 16 -10.62 -4.29 -37.67
C LEU A 16 -10.53 -5.75 -37.21
N MET A 17 -11.20 -6.68 -37.92
CA MET A 17 -11.17 -8.11 -37.60
C MET A 17 -9.78 -8.73 -37.76
N ALA A 18 -9.02 -8.33 -38.80
CA ALA A 18 -7.66 -8.81 -39.01
C ALA A 18 -6.67 -8.30 -37.95
N HIS A 19 -6.86 -7.08 -37.43
CA HIS A 19 -6.10 -6.60 -36.27
C HIS A 19 -6.46 -7.39 -35.01
N THR A 20 -7.75 -7.53 -34.68
CA THR A 20 -8.16 -8.31 -33.49
C THR A 20 -7.70 -9.77 -33.54
N ALA A 21 -7.65 -10.40 -34.73
CA ALA A 21 -7.16 -11.76 -34.89
C ALA A 21 -5.64 -11.88 -34.68
N LYS A 22 -4.86 -10.90 -35.17
CA LYS A 22 -3.41 -10.83 -34.91
C LYS A 22 -3.10 -10.60 -33.44
N ASP A 23 -3.84 -9.69 -32.79
CA ASP A 23 -3.63 -9.38 -31.37
C ASP A 23 -4.04 -10.56 -30.48
N ALA A 24 -5.13 -11.27 -30.80
CA ALA A 24 -5.51 -12.51 -30.14
C ALA A 24 -4.46 -13.62 -30.35
N SER A 25 -3.99 -13.84 -31.58
CA SER A 25 -2.94 -14.83 -31.87
C SER A 25 -1.62 -14.53 -31.14
N ARG A 26 -1.24 -13.25 -31.05
CA ARG A 26 -0.09 -12.79 -30.27
C ARG A 26 -0.29 -13.05 -28.77
N PHE A 27 -1.44 -12.66 -28.22
CA PHE A 27 -1.75 -12.86 -26.80
C PHE A 27 -1.69 -14.35 -26.41
N LEU A 28 -2.28 -15.23 -27.24
CA LEU A 28 -2.19 -16.69 -27.04
C LEU A 28 -0.74 -17.18 -27.05
N THR A 29 0.07 -16.72 -28.01
CA THR A 29 1.50 -17.09 -28.11
C THR A 29 2.33 -16.56 -26.92
N GLU A 30 1.99 -15.38 -26.39
CA GLU A 30 2.62 -14.84 -25.19
C GLU A 30 2.25 -15.68 -23.95
N ILE A 31 0.97 -15.96 -23.69
CA ILE A 31 0.56 -16.71 -22.49
C ILE A 31 1.04 -18.16 -22.47
N GLU A 32 1.30 -18.79 -23.64
CA GLU A 32 1.94 -20.11 -23.71
C GLU A 32 3.30 -20.17 -22.99
N ARG A 33 4.05 -19.07 -22.92
CA ARG A 33 5.32 -18.98 -22.16
C ARG A 33 5.13 -19.02 -20.65
N LEU A 34 3.89 -18.94 -20.15
CA LEU A 34 3.58 -19.10 -18.72
C LEU A 34 3.52 -20.57 -18.29
N LYS A 35 3.44 -21.53 -19.22
CA LYS A 35 3.35 -22.97 -18.91
C LYS A 35 4.37 -23.49 -17.90
N PRO A 36 5.66 -23.12 -17.95
CA PRO A 36 6.65 -23.54 -16.94
C PRO A 36 6.33 -23.08 -15.50
N LEU A 37 5.46 -22.09 -15.32
CA LEU A 37 5.13 -21.49 -14.02
C LEU A 37 3.76 -21.91 -13.48
N GLU A 38 2.98 -22.75 -14.16
CA GLU A 38 1.60 -23.12 -13.77
C GLU A 38 1.49 -23.71 -12.36
N ASN A 39 2.51 -24.44 -11.91
CA ASN A 39 2.57 -25.05 -10.57
C ASN A 39 3.23 -24.14 -9.51
N LEU A 40 3.65 -22.93 -9.89
CA LEU A 40 4.49 -22.04 -9.07
C LEU A 40 3.85 -20.66 -8.88
N VAL A 41 3.14 -20.19 -9.91
CA VAL A 41 2.46 -18.90 -9.97
C VAL A 41 0.98 -19.14 -10.16
N ARG A 42 0.18 -18.60 -9.24
CA ARG A 42 -1.28 -18.72 -9.30
C ARG A 42 -1.82 -17.72 -10.33
N LEU A 43 -1.98 -18.18 -11.56
CA LEU A 43 -2.49 -17.36 -12.68
C LEU A 43 -4.02 -17.26 -12.62
N ILE A 44 -4.57 -16.08 -12.94
CA ILE A 44 -6.01 -15.80 -12.88
C ILE A 44 -6.49 -14.92 -14.06
N PRO A 45 -7.71 -15.16 -14.57
CA PRO A 45 -8.26 -14.39 -15.70
C PRO A 45 -8.57 -12.96 -15.26
N THR A 46 -8.09 -11.95 -16.01
CA THR A 46 -8.23 -10.53 -15.68
C THR A 46 -8.80 -9.72 -16.85
N GLY A 47 -9.66 -8.75 -16.56
CA GLY A 47 -10.28 -7.89 -17.57
C GLY A 47 -11.54 -7.17 -17.13
N GLY A 48 -11.98 -7.39 -15.89
CA GLY A 48 -13.18 -6.82 -15.29
C GLY A 48 -12.97 -5.43 -14.68
N GLY A 49 -14.06 -4.87 -14.15
CA GLY A 49 -14.07 -3.53 -13.55
C GLY A 49 -13.89 -2.40 -14.57
N LYS A 50 -14.05 -1.15 -14.11
CA LYS A 50 -14.04 0.06 -14.97
C LYS A 50 -12.73 0.24 -15.75
N GLU A 51 -11.60 -0.07 -15.12
CA GLU A 51 -10.26 0.05 -15.73
C GLU A 51 -9.87 -1.20 -16.55
N GLY A 52 -10.68 -2.26 -16.54
CA GLY A 52 -10.36 -3.55 -17.18
C GLY A 52 -9.19 -4.30 -16.51
N LYS A 53 -9.01 -4.14 -15.19
CA LYS A 53 -7.89 -4.70 -14.40
C LYS A 53 -8.31 -5.59 -13.23
N ALA A 54 -9.62 -5.79 -13.02
CA ALA A 54 -10.09 -6.70 -11.97
C ALA A 54 -10.08 -8.15 -12.47
N PRO A 55 -9.85 -9.14 -11.58
CA PRO A 55 -10.08 -10.54 -11.86
C PRO A 55 -11.51 -10.79 -12.34
N LEU A 56 -11.70 -11.88 -13.08
CA LEU A 56 -12.99 -12.32 -13.62
C LEU A 56 -13.62 -13.46 -12.80
N ILE A 57 -13.07 -13.74 -11.62
CA ILE A 57 -13.54 -14.77 -10.67
C ILE A 57 -13.67 -14.19 -9.26
N ASP A 58 -14.62 -14.72 -8.49
CA ASP A 58 -14.79 -14.44 -7.07
C ASP A 58 -13.72 -15.15 -6.22
N GLU A 59 -13.49 -14.65 -5.00
CA GLU A 59 -12.47 -15.15 -4.05
C GLU A 59 -11.06 -15.37 -4.64
N TRP A 60 -10.72 -14.66 -5.71
CA TRP A 60 -9.52 -14.84 -6.52
C TRP A 60 -8.22 -14.93 -5.71
N ASN A 61 -8.12 -14.21 -4.59
CA ASN A 61 -6.95 -14.19 -3.70
C ASN A 61 -6.70 -15.56 -3.02
N LYS A 62 -7.75 -16.35 -2.82
CA LYS A 62 -7.71 -17.73 -2.30
C LYS A 62 -7.59 -18.79 -3.39
N HIS A 63 -7.88 -18.44 -4.65
CA HIS A 63 -7.88 -19.38 -5.76
C HIS A 63 -6.49 -20.05 -5.91
N PRO A 64 -6.40 -21.37 -6.22
CA PRO A 64 -5.12 -22.04 -6.47
C PRO A 64 -4.42 -21.53 -7.74
N GLY A 65 -5.16 -20.87 -8.61
CA GLY A 65 -4.73 -20.48 -9.96
C GLY A 65 -5.35 -21.39 -11.02
N PHE A 66 -5.13 -21.05 -12.28
CA PHE A 66 -5.50 -21.85 -13.45
C PHE A 66 -4.24 -22.16 -14.26
N ILE A 67 -4.24 -23.29 -14.96
CA ILE A 67 -3.24 -23.55 -16.01
C ILE A 67 -3.57 -22.73 -17.27
N VAL A 68 -2.60 -22.54 -18.17
CA VAL A 68 -2.76 -21.74 -19.38
C VAL A 68 -3.89 -22.26 -20.26
N GLN A 69 -4.05 -23.59 -20.35
CA GLN A 69 -5.16 -24.20 -21.09
C GLN A 69 -6.53 -23.80 -20.52
N GLU A 70 -6.71 -23.84 -19.19
CA GLU A 70 -7.96 -23.43 -18.55
C GLU A 70 -8.26 -21.94 -18.75
N LEU A 71 -7.22 -21.08 -18.71
CA LEU A 71 -7.37 -19.65 -19.01
C LEU A 71 -7.85 -19.42 -20.46
N GLN A 72 -7.34 -20.19 -21.42
CA GLN A 72 -7.72 -20.12 -22.83
C GLN A 72 -9.15 -20.63 -23.07
N GLU A 73 -9.50 -21.79 -22.49
CA GLU A 73 -10.76 -22.49 -22.74
C GLU A 73 -11.94 -21.90 -21.95
N GLN A 74 -11.75 -21.59 -20.67
CA GLN A 74 -12.83 -21.15 -19.77
C GLN A 74 -13.01 -19.62 -19.79
N PHE A 75 -11.95 -18.87 -20.12
CA PHE A 75 -11.96 -17.40 -20.12
C PHE A 75 -11.49 -16.78 -21.45
N PRO A 76 -12.05 -17.18 -22.62
CA PRO A 76 -11.63 -16.67 -23.94
C PRO A 76 -11.90 -15.16 -24.14
N TYR A 77 -12.66 -14.53 -23.23
CA TYR A 77 -12.95 -13.10 -23.19
C TYR A 77 -12.09 -12.34 -22.16
N ALA A 78 -11.17 -13.01 -21.47
CA ALA A 78 -10.20 -12.36 -20.60
C ALA A 78 -9.31 -11.43 -21.43
N LYS A 79 -9.19 -10.18 -20.99
CA LYS A 79 -8.37 -9.17 -21.68
C LYS A 79 -6.88 -9.34 -21.37
N SER A 80 -6.58 -10.04 -20.28
CA SER A 80 -5.26 -10.12 -19.67
C SER A 80 -5.17 -11.29 -18.69
N VAL A 81 -3.95 -11.72 -18.37
CA VAL A 81 -3.68 -12.69 -17.30
C VAL A 81 -3.10 -11.96 -16.11
N GLY A 82 -3.66 -12.21 -14.93
CA GLY A 82 -3.11 -11.81 -13.64
C GLY A 82 -2.29 -12.94 -13.02
N GLY A 83 -1.28 -12.61 -12.22
CA GLY A 83 -0.60 -13.52 -11.30
C GLY A 83 -0.77 -13.04 -9.87
N ILE A 84 -1.12 -13.93 -8.95
CA ILE A 84 -1.24 -13.58 -7.53
C ILE A 84 0.16 -13.49 -6.92
N THR A 85 0.45 -12.39 -6.23
CA THR A 85 1.80 -12.06 -5.74
C THR A 85 2.19 -12.76 -4.45
N ARG A 86 1.84 -14.04 -4.29
CA ARG A 86 2.52 -14.92 -3.33
C ARG A 86 2.55 -16.31 -3.97
N PRO A 87 3.73 -16.86 -4.31
CA PRO A 87 5.08 -16.46 -3.82
C PRO A 87 5.77 -15.28 -4.55
N LEU A 88 5.23 -14.72 -5.62
CA LEU A 88 5.92 -13.69 -6.40
C LEU A 88 6.07 -12.34 -5.68
N LEU A 89 7.29 -11.84 -5.57
CA LEU A 89 7.61 -10.48 -5.15
C LEU A 89 7.55 -9.55 -6.38
N CYS A 90 6.65 -8.56 -6.35
CA CYS A 90 6.52 -7.55 -7.39
C CYS A 90 7.12 -6.20 -6.94
N PHE A 91 7.94 -5.60 -7.79
CA PHE A 91 8.22 -4.16 -7.81
C PHE A 91 7.45 -3.55 -8.99
N ASP A 92 6.44 -2.72 -8.72
CA ASP A 92 5.70 -1.95 -9.72
C ASP A 92 6.24 -0.53 -9.77
N LEU A 93 6.97 -0.20 -10.82
CA LEU A 93 7.57 1.11 -11.05
C LEU A 93 6.63 1.89 -11.97
N ASP A 94 5.79 2.76 -11.39
CA ASP A 94 4.70 3.44 -12.12
C ASP A 94 5.07 4.87 -12.55
N GLY A 95 6.29 5.04 -13.08
CA GLY A 95 6.76 6.29 -13.70
C GLY A 95 8.27 6.54 -13.59
N GLU A 96 8.75 7.56 -14.29
CA GLU A 96 10.16 7.95 -14.35
C GLU A 96 10.73 8.29 -12.96
N SER A 97 9.96 8.94 -12.10
CA SER A 97 10.44 9.22 -10.74
C SER A 97 10.51 7.98 -9.85
N ALA A 98 9.77 6.91 -10.18
CA ALA A 98 9.91 5.61 -9.52
C ALA A 98 11.19 4.88 -9.98
N VAL A 99 11.47 4.87 -11.28
CA VAL A 99 12.72 4.33 -11.85
C VAL A 99 13.94 5.05 -11.25
N ASN A 100 13.95 6.39 -11.30
CA ASN A 100 15.04 7.20 -10.74
C ASN A 100 15.22 6.98 -9.23
N TYR A 101 14.13 6.78 -8.47
CA TYR A 101 14.21 6.45 -7.05
C TYR A 101 14.91 5.10 -6.83
N ALA A 102 14.56 4.06 -7.58
CA ALA A 102 15.19 2.75 -7.47
C ALA A 102 16.70 2.82 -7.80
N VAL A 103 17.07 3.47 -8.91
CA VAL A 103 18.47 3.68 -9.34
C VAL A 103 19.28 4.43 -8.28
N MET A 104 18.76 5.54 -7.74
CA MET A 104 19.43 6.31 -6.68
C MET A 104 19.65 5.53 -5.38
N HIS A 105 18.89 4.46 -5.15
CA HIS A 105 19.03 3.57 -3.99
C HIS A 105 19.73 2.25 -4.35
N GLY A 106 20.54 2.24 -5.42
CA GLY A 106 21.38 1.10 -5.81
C GLY A 106 20.62 -0.08 -6.43
N ARG A 107 19.36 0.12 -6.86
CA ARG A 107 18.51 -0.90 -7.46
C ARG A 107 18.17 -0.52 -8.90
N ASP A 108 19.15 -0.67 -9.78
CA ASP A 108 18.99 -0.31 -11.20
C ASP A 108 18.18 -1.40 -11.95
N PRO A 109 16.99 -1.08 -12.51
CA PRO A 109 16.16 -2.03 -13.24
C PRO A 109 16.76 -2.60 -14.52
N ASP A 110 17.78 -1.97 -15.10
CA ASP A 110 18.38 -2.39 -16.36
C ASP A 110 19.61 -3.30 -16.15
N TYR A 111 20.13 -3.41 -14.90
CA TYR A 111 21.21 -4.34 -14.53
C TYR A 111 20.73 -5.62 -13.82
N VAL A 112 19.43 -5.75 -13.55
CA VAL A 112 18.85 -6.95 -12.95
C VAL A 112 18.12 -7.80 -14.01
N ASN A 113 18.54 -9.06 -14.15
CA ASN A 113 17.83 -10.01 -15.00
C ASN A 113 16.77 -10.76 -14.20
N THR A 114 15.51 -10.39 -14.38
CA THR A 114 14.35 -11.15 -13.89
C THR A 114 13.17 -10.99 -14.86
N TRP A 115 12.02 -11.59 -14.54
CA TRP A 115 10.79 -11.40 -15.30
C TRP A 115 10.31 -9.94 -15.24
N ARG A 116 10.45 -9.23 -16.37
CA ARG A 116 10.09 -7.81 -16.56
C ARG A 116 8.86 -7.66 -17.44
N ILE A 117 7.87 -6.90 -16.95
CA ILE A 117 6.59 -6.66 -17.63
C ILE A 117 6.47 -5.19 -17.98
N ASN A 118 6.69 -4.84 -19.24
CA ASN A 118 6.60 -3.48 -19.76
C ASN A 118 5.19 -3.18 -20.32
N ARG A 119 4.86 -1.90 -20.46
CA ARG A 119 3.70 -1.41 -21.22
C ARG A 119 4.16 -0.84 -22.55
N THR A 120 3.45 -1.09 -23.65
CA THR A 120 3.79 -0.51 -24.97
C THR A 120 3.57 1.00 -25.08
N THR A 121 2.88 1.61 -24.12
CA THR A 121 2.54 3.04 -24.13
C THR A 121 3.41 3.92 -23.24
N ASP A 122 4.25 3.33 -22.37
CA ASP A 122 5.11 4.08 -21.44
C ASP A 122 6.30 3.20 -21.01
N PRO A 123 7.55 3.51 -21.44
CA PRO A 123 8.73 2.71 -21.11
C PRO A 123 9.14 2.79 -19.64
N ASN A 124 8.69 3.83 -18.92
CA ASN A 124 8.99 4.06 -17.50
C ASN A 124 7.89 3.50 -16.57
N ARG A 125 6.90 2.79 -17.13
CA ARG A 125 5.84 2.09 -16.38
C ARG A 125 5.89 0.59 -16.62
N PHE A 126 6.66 -0.09 -15.79
CA PHE A 126 6.90 -1.53 -15.88
C PHE A 126 7.01 -2.18 -14.51
N LYS A 127 7.12 -3.50 -14.50
CA LYS A 127 7.19 -4.29 -13.28
C LYS A 127 8.34 -5.27 -13.34
N LEU A 128 8.97 -5.51 -12.20
CA LEU A 128 9.94 -6.58 -12.01
C LEU A 128 9.33 -7.59 -11.05
N LEU A 129 9.24 -8.84 -11.48
CA LEU A 129 8.79 -9.95 -10.66
C LEU A 129 9.98 -10.82 -10.29
N PHE A 130 10.11 -11.12 -9.02
CA PHE A 130 11.09 -12.05 -8.47
C PHE A 130 10.36 -13.20 -7.77
N LEU A 131 11.06 -14.31 -7.59
CA LEU A 131 10.64 -15.46 -6.81
C LEU A 131 11.60 -15.62 -5.62
N PRO A 132 11.32 -14.98 -4.46
CA PRO A 132 12.13 -15.17 -3.27
C PRO A 132 12.14 -16.64 -2.86
N ASN A 133 13.29 -17.13 -2.39
CA ASN A 133 13.41 -18.47 -1.85
C ASN A 133 12.77 -18.57 -0.45
N GLU A 134 12.67 -19.77 0.11
CA GLU A 134 12.04 -19.97 1.43
C GLU A 134 12.78 -19.24 2.56
N GLU A 135 14.12 -19.19 2.51
CA GLU A 135 14.95 -18.46 3.48
C GLU A 135 14.70 -16.95 3.45
N GLN A 136 14.48 -16.38 2.26
CA GLN A 136 14.08 -14.98 2.06
C GLN A 136 12.65 -14.78 2.59
N LEU A 137 11.68 -15.59 2.17
CA LEU A 137 10.31 -15.46 2.68
C LEU A 137 10.24 -15.58 4.22
N ALA A 138 11.04 -16.43 4.85
CA ALA A 138 11.11 -16.57 6.30
C ALA A 138 11.64 -15.30 7.04
N GLN A 139 12.32 -14.39 6.34
CA GLN A 139 12.75 -13.10 6.90
C GLN A 139 11.63 -12.04 6.89
N LEU A 140 10.52 -12.28 6.19
CA LEU A 140 9.37 -11.38 6.18
C LEU A 140 8.33 -11.79 7.24
N PRO A 141 7.66 -10.82 7.89
CA PRO A 141 6.49 -11.07 8.73
C PRO A 141 5.44 -11.86 7.94
N ASP A 142 5.02 -13.01 8.46
CA ASP A 142 4.09 -13.96 7.81
C ASP A 142 4.47 -14.36 6.36
N GLY A 143 5.73 -14.17 5.95
CA GLY A 143 6.20 -14.34 4.57
C GLY A 143 5.65 -13.32 3.58
N GLN A 144 5.34 -12.09 4.01
CA GLN A 144 4.57 -11.10 3.24
C GLN A 144 5.07 -9.66 3.36
N ILE A 145 4.77 -8.85 2.34
CA ILE A 145 4.95 -7.39 2.35
C ILE A 145 3.93 -6.69 1.43
N THR A 146 3.57 -5.45 1.73
CA THR A 146 2.90 -4.52 0.79
C THR A 146 3.27 -3.08 1.14
N ASN A 147 4.13 -2.44 0.36
CA ASN A 147 4.60 -1.06 0.58
C ASN A 147 4.32 -0.19 -0.66
N THR A 148 4.26 1.14 -0.47
CA THR A 148 4.07 2.13 -1.52
C THR A 148 4.88 3.38 -1.20
N HIS A 149 5.96 3.60 -1.94
CA HIS A 149 6.74 4.83 -1.86
C HIS A 149 6.32 5.80 -2.97
N ARG A 150 5.66 6.91 -2.60
CA ARG A 150 5.20 7.93 -3.58
C ARG A 150 6.36 8.85 -3.99
N THR A 151 6.81 8.73 -5.23
CA THR A 151 7.92 9.53 -5.78
C THR A 151 7.45 10.83 -6.42
N LYS A 152 6.18 10.93 -6.83
CA LYS A 152 5.58 12.16 -7.39
C LYS A 152 4.11 12.29 -7.00
N GLN A 153 3.73 13.47 -6.52
CA GLN A 153 2.32 13.75 -6.19
C GLN A 153 1.48 13.93 -7.47
N PRO A 154 0.20 13.51 -7.46
CA PRO A 154 -0.71 13.80 -8.55
C PRO A 154 -0.97 15.31 -8.67
N ILE A 155 -1.06 15.80 -9.90
CA ILE A 155 -1.43 17.19 -10.18
C ILE A 155 -2.96 17.26 -10.24
N THR A 156 -3.57 18.06 -9.38
CA THR A 156 -5.02 18.31 -9.40
C THR A 156 -5.33 19.74 -9.83
N ARG A 157 -6.45 19.91 -10.54
CA ARG A 157 -7.04 21.21 -10.88
C ARG A 157 -8.46 21.24 -10.33
N GLU A 158 -8.91 22.40 -9.89
CA GLU A 158 -10.30 22.63 -9.53
C GLU A 158 -11.09 22.98 -10.80
N ASN A 159 -12.19 22.27 -11.05
CA ASN A 159 -13.08 22.56 -12.17
C ASN A 159 -14.07 23.69 -11.84
N GLU A 160 -14.87 24.10 -12.82
CA GLU A 160 -15.86 25.19 -12.69
C GLU A 160 -16.94 24.97 -11.61
N TYR A 161 -17.06 23.75 -11.09
CA TYR A 161 -17.98 23.36 -10.02
C TYR A 161 -17.30 23.22 -8.65
N GLY A 162 -16.06 23.71 -8.48
CA GLY A 162 -15.31 23.61 -7.21
C GLY A 162 -14.79 22.21 -6.90
N LYS A 163 -14.85 21.27 -7.85
CA LYS A 163 -14.43 19.88 -7.66
C LYS A 163 -12.99 19.70 -8.14
N ARG A 164 -12.15 19.09 -7.29
CA ARG A 164 -10.78 18.72 -7.66
C ARG A 164 -10.76 17.49 -8.56
N GLU A 165 -10.12 17.63 -9.71
CA GLU A 165 -9.93 16.58 -10.71
C GLU A 165 -8.44 16.35 -10.95
N VAL A 166 -8.04 15.10 -11.12
CA VAL A 166 -6.65 14.70 -11.33
C VAL A 166 -6.30 14.93 -12.80
N VAL A 167 -5.48 15.95 -13.07
CA VAL A 167 -4.99 16.30 -14.41
C VAL A 167 -3.82 15.41 -14.82
N ALA A 168 -2.95 15.07 -13.86
CA ALA A 168 -1.89 14.09 -14.05
C ALA A 168 -1.83 13.14 -12.84
N LYS A 169 -1.75 11.83 -13.11
CA LYS A 169 -1.55 10.83 -12.06
C LYS A 169 -0.20 11.04 -11.39
N GLY A 170 -0.11 10.68 -10.11
CA GLY A 170 1.17 10.60 -9.41
C GLY A 170 2.00 9.41 -9.92
N GLU A 171 3.20 9.27 -9.36
CA GLU A 171 4.12 8.17 -9.65
C GLU A 171 4.60 7.60 -8.30
N ALA A 172 4.81 6.29 -8.28
CA ALA A 172 5.19 5.55 -7.08
C ALA A 172 5.97 4.29 -7.45
N GLU A 173 6.75 3.81 -6.49
CA GLU A 173 7.19 2.42 -6.43
C GLU A 173 6.25 1.66 -5.46
N GLU A 174 5.52 0.66 -5.96
CA GLU A 174 4.76 -0.27 -5.11
C GLU A 174 5.49 -1.61 -5.03
N ILE A 175 5.65 -2.14 -3.81
CA ILE A 175 6.39 -3.39 -3.55
C ILE A 175 5.48 -4.35 -2.82
N PHE A 176 5.20 -5.51 -3.38
CA PHE A 176 4.26 -6.46 -2.76
C PHE A 176 4.60 -7.93 -3.01
N CYS A 177 4.58 -8.69 -1.92
CA CYS A 177 4.51 -10.15 -1.88
C CYS A 177 3.37 -10.49 -0.91
N HIS A 178 2.15 -10.65 -1.43
CA HIS A 178 0.93 -10.83 -0.65
C HIS A 178 -0.13 -11.60 -1.47
N PRO A 179 -0.89 -12.55 -0.87
CA PRO A 179 -1.91 -13.34 -1.58
C PRO A 179 -3.17 -12.52 -1.91
N GLY A 180 -3.43 -11.43 -1.19
CA GLY A 180 -4.48 -10.45 -1.48
C GLY A 180 -4.07 -9.36 -2.48
N ARG A 181 -2.99 -9.56 -3.25
CA ARG A 181 -2.52 -8.67 -4.31
C ARG A 181 -2.31 -9.48 -5.59
N GLN A 182 -2.55 -8.84 -6.74
CA GLN A 182 -2.26 -9.42 -8.05
C GLN A 182 -1.51 -8.43 -8.93
N VAL A 183 -0.82 -8.97 -9.93
CA VAL A 183 -0.13 -8.22 -10.97
C VAL A 183 -0.60 -8.71 -12.34
N ILE A 184 -0.90 -7.80 -13.27
CA ILE A 184 -1.17 -8.21 -14.67
C ILE A 184 0.18 -8.56 -15.32
N VAL A 185 0.28 -9.80 -15.81
CA VAL A 185 1.50 -10.35 -16.40
C VAL A 185 1.49 -10.35 -17.92
N ALA A 186 0.32 -10.47 -18.57
CA ALA A 186 0.20 -10.51 -20.03
C ALA A 186 -1.13 -9.90 -20.51
N GLY A 187 -1.18 -9.48 -21.78
CA GLY A 187 -2.40 -9.04 -22.46
C GLY A 187 -2.66 -7.53 -22.44
N ALA A 188 -3.89 -7.13 -22.69
CA ALA A 188 -4.25 -5.73 -22.92
C ALA A 188 -4.15 -4.85 -21.65
N HIS A 189 -3.90 -3.56 -21.88
CA HIS A 189 -3.98 -2.49 -20.88
C HIS A 189 -5.03 -1.46 -21.33
N PRO A 190 -6.34 -1.71 -21.09
CA PRO A 190 -7.42 -0.91 -21.70
C PRO A 190 -7.34 0.59 -21.40
N ALA A 191 -6.90 0.96 -20.20
CA ALA A 191 -6.80 2.35 -19.76
C ALA A 191 -5.79 3.22 -20.56
N SER A 192 -4.85 2.63 -21.32
CA SER A 192 -4.00 3.37 -22.26
C SER A 192 -4.18 2.94 -23.72
N GLY A 193 -5.09 2.00 -24.01
CA GLY A 193 -5.20 1.37 -25.33
C GLY A 193 -3.97 0.54 -25.74
N GLY A 194 -3.04 0.26 -24.82
CA GLY A 194 -1.83 -0.51 -25.07
C GLY A 194 -1.94 -1.97 -24.60
N HIS A 195 -0.79 -2.62 -24.47
CA HIS A 195 -0.66 -3.97 -23.94
C HIS A 195 0.58 -4.13 -23.06
N TYR A 196 0.52 -5.11 -22.17
CA TYR A 196 1.63 -5.62 -21.41
C TYR A 196 2.43 -6.60 -22.27
N PHE A 197 3.75 -6.51 -22.21
CA PHE A 197 4.66 -7.41 -22.93
C PHE A 197 5.93 -7.64 -22.13
N TRP A 198 6.66 -8.70 -22.48
CA TRP A 198 7.98 -8.97 -21.90
C TRP A 198 9.07 -8.68 -22.94
N PRO A 199 10.11 -7.90 -22.59
CA PRO A 199 11.32 -7.80 -23.40
C PRO A 199 11.93 -9.18 -23.69
N ASN A 200 12.69 -9.28 -24.78
CA ASN A 200 13.34 -10.55 -25.15
C ASN A 200 14.36 -10.97 -24.08
N GLY A 201 14.27 -12.20 -23.60
CA GLY A 201 15.11 -12.70 -22.50
C GLY A 201 14.73 -12.22 -21.10
N SER A 202 13.61 -11.50 -20.93
CA SER A 202 13.12 -11.00 -19.64
C SER A 202 11.68 -11.43 -19.36
N GLY A 203 11.21 -12.55 -19.91
CA GLY A 203 9.88 -13.09 -19.66
C GLY A 203 9.82 -14.04 -18.46
N PRO A 204 8.79 -14.91 -18.41
CA PRO A 204 8.64 -15.95 -17.39
C PRO A 204 9.90 -16.80 -17.19
N GLU A 205 10.63 -17.06 -18.28
CA GLU A 205 11.88 -17.82 -18.28
C GLU A 205 13.05 -17.16 -17.56
N ALA A 206 12.97 -15.84 -17.30
CA ALA A 206 14.00 -15.09 -16.58
C ALA A 206 13.73 -14.98 -15.07
N LEU A 207 12.58 -15.46 -14.58
CA LEU A 207 12.17 -15.33 -13.18
C LEU A 207 13.24 -15.88 -12.21
N SER A 208 13.84 -14.99 -11.42
CA SER A 208 14.91 -15.32 -10.47
C SER A 208 14.55 -14.96 -9.03
N ALA A 209 15.34 -15.45 -8.07
CA ALA A 209 15.38 -14.85 -6.74
C ALA A 209 15.83 -13.38 -6.82
N PRO A 210 15.36 -12.50 -5.91
CA PRO A 210 15.81 -11.12 -5.86
C PRO A 210 17.28 -11.06 -5.38
N PRO A 211 18.14 -10.28 -6.06
CA PRO A 211 19.50 -10.00 -5.59
C PRO A 211 19.55 -9.35 -4.21
N ALA A 212 20.72 -9.33 -3.58
CA ALA A 212 20.91 -8.89 -2.20
C ALA A 212 20.50 -7.42 -1.98
N GLU A 213 20.77 -6.54 -2.93
CA GLU A 213 20.41 -5.12 -2.90
C GLU A 213 18.91 -4.87 -3.06
N TRP A 214 18.25 -5.64 -3.94
CA TRP A 214 16.79 -5.63 -4.09
C TRP A 214 16.11 -6.19 -2.84
N TRP A 215 16.59 -7.33 -2.33
CA TRP A 215 16.04 -7.98 -1.14
C TRP A 215 16.27 -7.17 0.14
N GLY A 216 17.46 -6.59 0.33
CA GLY A 216 17.78 -5.74 1.48
C GLY A 216 16.89 -4.49 1.57
N HIS A 217 16.44 -3.97 0.43
CA HIS A 217 15.43 -2.92 0.40
C HIS A 217 14.06 -3.43 0.87
N VAL A 218 13.61 -4.62 0.43
CA VAL A 218 12.39 -5.27 0.95
C VAL A 218 12.46 -5.44 2.47
N LEU A 219 13.58 -5.93 3.01
CA LEU A 219 13.77 -6.10 4.45
C LEU A 219 13.75 -4.78 5.23
N THR A 220 14.22 -3.68 4.62
CA THR A 220 14.14 -2.35 5.21
C THR A 220 12.68 -1.89 5.27
N LEU A 221 11.97 -1.98 4.15
CA LEU A 221 10.54 -1.67 4.09
C LEU A 221 9.69 -2.58 4.98
N ALA A 222 10.07 -3.85 5.18
CA ALA A 222 9.37 -4.81 6.04
C ALA A 222 9.56 -4.52 7.53
N ARG A 223 10.75 -4.05 7.94
CA ARG A 223 11.00 -3.55 9.31
C ARG A 223 10.19 -2.28 9.61
N ASP A 224 10.07 -1.40 8.62
CA ASP A 224 9.25 -0.19 8.72
C ASP A 224 7.75 -0.48 8.49
N TYR A 225 7.40 -1.68 8.00
CA TYR A 225 6.01 -2.06 7.71
C TYR A 225 5.27 -2.39 9.00
N PRO A 226 4.16 -1.69 9.34
CA PRO A 226 3.38 -2.02 10.51
C PRO A 226 2.79 -3.43 10.35
N HIS A 227 3.28 -4.37 11.15
CA HIS A 227 2.75 -5.74 11.16
C HIS A 227 1.28 -5.69 11.61
N PRO A 228 0.32 -6.21 10.83
CA PRO A 228 -0.99 -6.51 11.36
C PRO A 228 -0.85 -7.69 12.31
N ALA A 229 -1.21 -7.51 13.59
CA ALA A 229 -1.28 -8.64 14.49
C ALA A 229 -2.35 -9.65 14.02
N VAL A 230 -2.07 -10.93 14.15
CA VAL A 230 -3.01 -12.03 13.86
C VAL A 230 -4.30 -11.79 14.64
N GLY A 231 -5.41 -11.57 13.92
CA GLY A 231 -6.74 -11.29 14.49
C GLY A 231 -7.33 -9.91 14.19
N ALA A 232 -6.67 -9.06 13.39
CA ALA A 232 -7.14 -7.72 13.03
C ALA A 232 -8.32 -7.68 12.02
N ASP A 233 -9.44 -8.34 12.35
CA ASP A 233 -10.73 -7.87 11.89
C ASP A 233 -11.21 -6.77 12.85
N LYS A 234 -11.62 -5.61 12.30
CA LYS A 234 -11.92 -4.30 12.95
C LYS A 234 -10.75 -3.32 13.20
N THR A 235 -10.67 -2.37 12.26
CA THR A 235 -10.68 -0.89 12.46
C THR A 235 -9.51 -0.17 13.15
N VAL A 236 -8.78 0.68 12.39
CA VAL A 236 -9.01 2.15 12.24
C VAL A 236 -7.84 2.85 11.47
N SER A 237 -6.62 2.31 11.52
CA SER A 237 -5.33 2.84 10.98
C SER A 237 -4.55 3.89 11.81
N THR A 238 -3.22 3.70 11.96
CA THR A 238 -2.31 4.38 12.92
C THR A 238 -1.14 5.14 12.25
N SER A 239 -1.43 6.24 11.55
CA SER A 239 -0.36 7.14 11.08
C SER A 239 0.35 7.80 12.26
N ARG A 240 1.67 7.57 12.43
CA ARG A 240 2.45 8.08 13.57
C ARG A 240 2.57 9.61 13.63
N PHE A 241 2.20 10.33 12.56
CA PHE A 241 2.03 11.79 12.52
C PHE A 241 0.70 12.15 11.85
N ALA A 242 -0.41 11.77 12.48
CA ALA A 242 -1.75 12.06 11.96
C ALA A 242 -1.96 13.57 11.76
N ARG A 243 -2.41 13.97 10.57
CA ARG A 243 -2.97 15.32 10.36
C ARG A 243 -4.29 15.42 11.14
N GLY A 244 -4.30 16.27 12.16
CA GLY A 244 -5.42 16.49 13.06
C GLY A 244 -4.90 16.95 14.41
N ASP A 245 -5.80 17.27 15.34
CA ASP A 245 -5.42 17.84 16.63
C ASP A 245 -4.81 16.84 17.63
N TRP A 246 -4.45 15.61 17.24
CA TRP A 246 -3.92 14.60 18.17
C TRP A 246 -2.63 13.96 17.64
N GLN A 247 -1.56 14.09 18.42
CA GLN A 247 -0.22 13.59 18.13
C GLN A 247 0.14 12.46 19.10
N ARG A 248 0.95 11.48 18.69
CA ARG A 248 1.47 10.45 19.60
C ARG A 248 2.60 11.00 20.45
N LEU A 249 2.69 10.56 21.69
CA LEU A 249 3.79 10.88 22.60
C LEU A 249 4.92 9.87 22.44
N GLU A 250 6.16 10.35 22.32
CA GLU A 250 7.36 9.49 22.38
C GLU A 250 7.54 8.89 23.79
N HIS A 251 7.20 9.65 24.82
CA HIS A 251 7.17 9.20 26.20
C HIS A 251 5.92 9.72 26.91
N CYS A 252 5.14 8.83 27.53
CA CYS A 252 3.92 9.22 28.25
C CYS A 252 4.23 9.62 29.70
N PRO A 253 4.02 10.88 30.11
CA PRO A 253 4.32 11.33 31.48
C PRO A 253 3.44 10.70 32.57
N ILE A 254 2.39 9.95 32.21
CA ILE A 254 1.42 9.38 33.18
C ILE A 254 1.63 7.88 33.42
N CYS A 255 1.86 7.10 32.36
CA CYS A 255 2.09 5.65 32.47
C CYS A 255 3.52 5.23 32.12
N SER A 256 4.43 6.21 31.95
CA SER A 256 5.86 6.03 31.61
C SER A 256 6.16 5.21 30.34
N ARG A 257 5.15 4.91 29.53
CA ARG A 257 5.29 4.16 28.27
C ARG A 257 6.17 4.94 27.29
N GLY A 258 7.28 4.35 26.87
CA GLY A 258 8.28 4.93 25.97
C GLY A 258 8.08 4.59 24.48
N PRO A 259 9.09 4.92 23.65
CA PRO A 259 9.05 4.70 22.21
C PRO A 259 9.15 3.21 21.84
N ASP A 260 9.86 2.43 22.65
CA ASP A 260 10.04 0.99 22.50
C ASP A 260 8.81 0.18 22.98
N ASP A 261 7.92 0.80 23.77
CA ASP A 261 6.78 0.17 24.43
C ASP A 261 5.45 0.27 23.64
N ASN A 262 5.52 0.47 22.32
CA ASN A 262 4.38 0.80 21.44
C ASN A 262 3.61 2.06 21.92
N PRO A 263 4.07 3.27 21.56
CA PRO A 263 3.47 4.54 22.00
C PRO A 263 2.06 4.74 21.42
N LEU A 264 1.04 4.36 22.19
CA LEU A 264 -0.38 4.61 21.91
C LEU A 264 -0.90 5.91 22.54
N CYS A 265 -0.24 6.42 23.58
CA CYS A 265 -0.67 7.63 24.28
C CYS A 265 -0.54 8.87 23.39
N GLN A 266 -1.48 9.80 23.53
CA GLN A 266 -1.61 10.96 22.64
C GLN A 266 -1.67 12.27 23.41
N ILE A 267 -1.14 13.33 22.82
CA ILE A 267 -1.33 14.72 23.26
C ILE A 267 -2.08 15.50 22.18
N HIS A 268 -2.93 16.44 22.62
CA HIS A 268 -3.67 17.33 21.75
C HIS A 268 -2.79 18.46 21.23
N SER A 269 -3.16 19.08 20.11
CA SER A 269 -2.46 20.22 19.48
C SER A 269 -2.35 21.45 20.41
N ASP A 270 -3.18 21.53 21.44
CA ASP A 270 -3.10 22.55 22.50
C ASP A 270 -1.95 22.36 23.52
N GLY A 271 -1.24 21.22 23.49
CA GLY A 271 -0.19 20.87 24.45
C GLY A 271 -0.66 20.72 25.90
N ARG A 272 -1.97 20.59 26.13
CA ARG A 272 -2.65 20.66 27.43
C ARG A 272 -3.69 19.58 27.66
N THR A 273 -4.09 18.83 26.64
CA THR A 273 -5.00 17.68 26.80
C THR A 273 -4.29 16.40 26.37
N LEU A 274 -4.36 15.34 27.17
CA LEU A 274 -3.63 14.08 26.97
C LEU A 274 -4.57 12.87 27.11
N ARG A 275 -4.34 11.85 26.27
CA ARG A 275 -5.01 10.54 26.34
C ARG A 275 -4.00 9.48 26.73
N CYS A 276 -4.16 8.92 27.92
CA CYS A 276 -3.34 7.81 28.39
C CYS A 276 -4.16 6.52 28.26
N PHE A 277 -3.75 5.64 27.34
CA PHE A 277 -4.46 4.40 27.06
C PHE A 277 -4.19 3.35 28.14
N LEU A 278 -5.25 2.61 28.50
CA LEU A 278 -5.14 1.44 29.37
C LEU A 278 -4.36 0.33 28.64
N GLY A 279 -3.63 -0.48 29.40
CA GLY A 279 -2.77 -1.55 28.88
C GLY A 279 -2.28 -2.48 29.98
N GLN A 280 -1.98 -3.73 29.63
CA GLN A 280 -1.63 -4.76 30.61
C GLN A 280 -0.34 -4.43 31.37
N THR A 281 0.70 -3.95 30.67
CA THR A 281 1.99 -3.57 31.27
C THR A 281 2.05 -2.11 31.73
N PHE A 282 1.47 -1.20 30.94
CA PHE A 282 1.49 0.24 31.17
C PHE A 282 0.08 0.81 31.14
N SER A 283 -0.44 1.16 32.32
CA SER A 283 -1.75 1.82 32.49
C SER A 283 -1.61 3.14 33.25
N PRO A 284 -2.50 4.12 33.03
CA PRO A 284 -2.66 5.24 33.96
C PRO A 284 -3.15 4.75 35.33
N PRO A 285 -2.94 5.51 36.42
CA PRO A 285 -3.57 5.21 37.70
C PRO A 285 -5.10 5.17 37.58
N THR A 286 -5.72 4.19 38.22
CA THR A 286 -7.18 4.02 38.28
C THR A 286 -7.75 4.64 39.55
N ASN A 287 -9.07 4.84 39.58
CA ASN A 287 -9.82 5.40 40.72
C ASN A 287 -9.51 6.87 41.08
N LEU A 288 -8.96 7.66 40.15
CA LEU A 288 -8.79 9.11 40.32
C LEU A 288 -10.14 9.84 40.21
N GLU A 289 -10.34 10.89 41.01
CA GLU A 289 -11.48 11.80 40.87
C GLU A 289 -11.23 12.88 39.80
N PRO A 290 -12.25 13.38 39.07
CA PRO A 290 -12.08 14.47 38.12
C PRO A 290 -11.51 15.74 38.77
N GLY A 291 -10.31 16.15 38.34
CA GLY A 291 -9.51 17.23 38.91
C GLY A 291 -8.33 16.76 39.76
N GLU A 292 -8.23 15.47 40.09
CA GLU A 292 -7.12 14.90 40.86
C GLU A 292 -5.84 14.77 40.02
N LEU A 293 -4.71 15.21 40.59
CA LEU A 293 -3.40 15.16 39.94
C LEU A 293 -2.81 13.73 39.96
N VAL A 294 -2.29 13.29 38.82
CA VAL A 294 -1.44 12.08 38.76
C VAL A 294 -0.15 12.35 39.55
N PRO A 295 0.19 11.51 40.55
CA PRO A 295 1.35 11.72 41.41
C PRO A 295 2.65 11.92 40.62
N GLY A 296 3.41 12.96 40.97
CA GLY A 296 4.68 13.30 40.31
C GLY A 296 4.56 14.04 38.98
N THR A 297 3.35 14.44 38.57
CA THR A 297 3.11 15.11 37.27
C THR A 297 2.27 16.39 37.40
N ASP A 298 2.15 17.15 36.31
CA ASP A 298 1.26 18.30 36.18
C ASP A 298 -0.07 17.98 35.45
N TRP A 299 -0.49 16.72 35.43
CA TRP A 299 -1.68 16.23 34.73
C TRP A 299 -2.80 15.86 35.69
N ALA A 300 -3.94 16.56 35.60
CA ALA A 300 -5.15 16.26 36.34
C ALA A 300 -6.06 15.32 35.54
N PHE A 301 -6.64 14.31 36.19
CA PHE A 301 -7.65 13.43 35.58
C PHE A 301 -8.91 14.22 35.22
N SER A 302 -9.50 13.91 34.07
CA SER A 302 -10.74 14.57 33.62
C SER A 302 -11.90 13.57 33.48
N ARG A 303 -11.70 12.46 32.76
CA ARG A 303 -12.72 11.43 32.53
C ARG A 303 -12.14 10.16 31.92
N VAL A 304 -12.83 9.04 32.11
CA VAL A 304 -12.66 7.84 31.29
C VAL A 304 -13.30 8.08 29.91
N SER A 305 -12.76 7.50 28.86
CA SER A 305 -13.31 7.55 27.50
C SER A 305 -12.86 6.33 26.71
N SER A 306 -13.54 6.02 25.62
CA SER A 306 -13.19 4.91 24.72
C SER A 306 -13.06 5.39 23.28
N SER A 307 -12.32 4.61 22.49
CA SER A 307 -12.19 4.75 21.04
C SER A 307 -12.31 3.37 20.39
N GLY A 308 -12.37 3.31 19.05
CA GLY A 308 -12.35 2.03 18.31
C GLY A 308 -11.10 1.17 18.52
N TRP A 309 -10.13 1.63 19.32
CA TRP A 309 -8.87 0.98 19.66
C TRP A 309 -8.75 0.50 21.10
N GLY A 310 -9.73 0.83 21.95
CA GLY A 310 -9.67 0.59 23.39
C GLY A 310 -9.94 1.83 24.24
N GLU A 311 -9.91 1.61 25.55
CA GLU A 311 -10.21 2.59 26.59
C GLU A 311 -8.98 3.41 26.99
N PHE A 312 -9.22 4.66 27.36
CA PHE A 312 -8.20 5.60 27.79
C PHE A 312 -8.76 6.57 28.84
N LEU A 313 -7.88 7.05 29.71
CA LEU A 313 -8.19 8.14 30.61
C LEU A 313 -7.74 9.45 29.95
N THR A 314 -8.62 10.46 29.98
CA THR A 314 -8.33 11.81 29.52
C THR A 314 -7.80 12.62 30.69
N PHE A 315 -6.68 13.30 30.47
CA PHE A 315 -6.05 14.19 31.43
C PHE A 315 -5.90 15.58 30.84
N VAL A 316 -5.95 16.59 31.70
CA VAL A 316 -5.70 17.99 31.35
C VAL A 316 -4.54 18.52 32.18
N LYS A 317 -3.66 19.29 31.55
CA LYS A 317 -2.51 19.91 32.22
C LYS A 317 -3.06 20.96 33.19
N ASP A 318 -2.81 20.76 34.49
CA ASP A 318 -3.39 21.61 35.52
C ASP A 318 -2.89 23.04 35.34
N LYS A 319 -3.84 23.97 35.44
CA LYS A 319 -3.53 25.39 35.59
C LYS A 319 -3.87 25.70 37.04
N PRO A 320 -2.88 26.13 37.87
CA PRO A 320 -3.19 26.50 39.23
C PRO A 320 -4.31 27.54 39.17
N SER A 321 -5.44 27.22 39.80
CA SER A 321 -6.63 28.07 39.75
C SER A 321 -6.28 29.48 40.24
N ARG A 322 -7.04 30.50 39.84
CA ARG A 322 -6.82 31.88 40.34
C ARG A 322 -6.74 31.93 41.87
N TYR A 323 -7.50 31.07 42.55
CA TYR A 323 -7.46 30.85 43.99
C TYR A 323 -6.13 30.22 44.47
N GLN A 324 -5.62 29.16 43.83
CA GLN A 324 -4.31 28.58 44.17
C GLN A 324 -3.14 29.54 43.88
N GLN A 325 -3.18 30.30 42.79
CA GLN A 325 -2.18 31.33 42.49
C GLN A 325 -2.14 32.40 43.59
N VAL A 326 -3.31 32.88 44.04
CA VAL A 326 -3.42 33.80 45.18
C VAL A 326 -2.92 33.14 46.49
N LYS A 327 -3.26 31.87 46.73
CA LYS A 327 -2.81 31.12 47.92
C LYS A 327 -1.29 30.93 47.95
N PHE A 328 -0.63 30.75 46.81
CA PHE A 328 0.83 30.73 46.70
C PHE A 328 1.45 32.11 46.91
N MET A 329 0.90 33.17 46.30
CA MET A 329 1.39 34.55 46.53
C MET A 329 1.26 35.00 47.99
N LEU A 330 0.23 34.55 48.71
CA LEU A 330 0.04 34.83 50.14
C LEU A 330 1.01 34.02 51.03
N ARG A 331 1.31 32.77 50.68
CA ARG A 331 2.31 31.94 51.40
C ARG A 331 3.75 32.35 51.12
N GLY A 332 4.05 32.91 49.95
CA GLY A 332 5.38 33.44 49.60
C GLY A 332 5.79 34.69 50.38
N ARG A 333 4.89 35.30 51.17
CA ARG A 333 5.18 36.50 51.98
C ARG A 333 5.46 36.22 53.46
N THR A 334 5.34 34.97 53.94
CA THR A 334 5.53 34.64 55.36
C THR A 334 6.88 33.99 55.70
N ASN A 335 7.68 33.61 54.70
CA ASN A 335 9.04 33.06 54.90
C ASN A 335 10.10 34.08 54.44
N GLY A 336 9.94 35.33 54.90
CA GLY A 336 10.76 36.47 54.52
C GLY A 336 10.90 37.49 55.65
N ASN A 337 11.22 37.00 56.85
CA ASN A 337 11.86 37.69 57.98
C ASN A 337 12.32 36.64 59.00
#